data_AF-E1X217-F1
#
_entry.id   AF-E1X217-F1
#
_cell.length_a   1.000
_cell.length_b   1.000
_cell.length_c   1.000
_cell.angle_alpha   90.00
_cell.angle_beta   90.00
_cell.angle_gamma   90.00
#
_symmetry.space_group_name_H-M   'P 1'
#
loop_
_entity.id
_entity.type
_entity.pdbx_description
1 polymer ?
#
loop_
_entity_poly.entity_id
_entity_poly.type
_entity_poly.pdbx_seq_one_letter_code
_entity_poly.pdbx_strand_id
1 'polypeptide(L)'
;MNTTFIAMGVALLAGVGLVITVGVFSLLSGAFHFLFARPKFTILKTAKDSNGFAFSLKWNSSREPAKFDSIRLRLYNPFSNPTQVDVTRTFDAASSTFARDLDFGKNLEELLGACNNDAASVEVELTASKDALVHHFMFKAKRFKSLYDAATGDVEKFNEDNALNYAKPLYHTPKRSFIAEPLPASNKALKIASNPEFAGAFAGSAADAAPVENFAVSKVWIEPGCIVCDACEAIYPEVFEVTDDSCIIRPGAPLDNGVLVEEAAEACPVEVIKFTKA
;
A
#
# COMPACT_ATOMS: atom_id res chain seq x y z
N MET A 1 25.03 5.05 62.41
CA MET A 1 24.00 4.50 61.51
C MET A 1 24.64 4.31 60.15
N ASN A 2 24.78 3.08 59.66
CA ASN A 2 25.60 2.78 58.48
C ASN A 2 24.90 3.32 57.23
N THR A 3 25.54 4.26 56.54
CA THR A 3 25.01 4.95 55.35
C THR A 3 24.61 3.99 54.23
N THR A 4 25.26 2.82 54.17
CA THR A 4 24.93 1.70 53.29
C THR A 4 23.54 1.11 53.53
N PHE A 5 23.11 0.94 54.78
CA PHE A 5 21.77 0.42 55.07
C PHE A 5 20.67 1.44 54.71
N ILE A 6 20.95 2.73 54.86
CA ILE A 6 20.04 3.79 54.45
C ILE A 6 19.91 3.82 52.92
N ALA A 7 21.03 3.76 52.20
CA ALA A 7 21.03 3.71 50.73
C ALA A 7 20.30 2.48 50.19
N MET A 8 20.50 1.31 50.80
CA MET A 8 19.80 0.08 50.44
C MET A 8 18.29 0.18 50.68
N GLY A 9 17.87 0.78 51.80
CA GLY A 9 16.45 1.02 52.11
C GLY A 9 15.78 1.95 51.11
N VAL A 10 16.45 3.04 50.72
CA VAL A 10 15.95 3.99 49.70
C VAL A 10 15.85 3.32 48.33
N ALA A 11 16.84 2.53 47.93
CA ALA A 11 16.83 1.81 46.67
C ALA A 11 15.67 0.77 46.60
N LEU A 12 15.42 0.04 47.69
CA LEU A 12 14.31 -0.90 47.79
C LEU A 12 12.95 -0.19 47.66
N LEU A 13 12.77 0.93 48.37
CA LEU A 13 11.53 1.72 48.28
C LEU A 13 11.31 2.31 46.89
N ALA A 14 12.37 2.81 46.24
CA ALA A 14 12.29 3.31 44.87
C ALA A 14 11.95 2.19 43.86
N GLY A 15 12.55 1.01 44.01
CA GLY A 15 12.25 -0.15 43.17
C GLY A 15 10.81 -0.65 43.32
N VAL A 16 10.33 -0.77 44.56
CA VAL A 16 8.93 -1.15 44.83
C VAL A 16 7.97 -0.07 44.32
N GLY A 17 8.27 1.21 44.55
CA GLY A 17 7.48 2.33 44.05
C GLY A 17 7.37 2.33 42.52
N LEU A 18 8.46 2.05 41.80
CA LEU A 18 8.46 1.94 40.34
C LEU A 18 7.58 0.78 39.86
N VAL A 19 7.72 -0.41 40.47
CA VAL A 19 6.93 -1.59 40.09
C VAL A 19 5.43 -1.36 40.31
N ILE A 20 5.05 -0.77 41.45
CA ILE A 20 3.65 -0.43 41.73
C ILE A 20 3.16 0.60 40.71
N THR A 21 3.94 1.64 40.42
CA THR A 21 3.54 2.69 39.47
C THR A 21 3.34 2.13 38.07
N VAL A 22 4.27 1.30 37.57
CA VAL A 22 4.14 0.65 36.26
C VAL A 22 2.95 -0.32 36.24
N GLY A 23 2.75 -1.10 37.31
CA GLY A 23 1.61 -1.99 37.44
C GLY A 23 0.27 -1.26 37.40
N VAL A 24 0.15 -0.16 38.15
CA VAL A 24 -1.04 0.70 38.17
C VAL A 24 -1.25 1.36 36.80
N PHE A 25 -0.20 1.88 36.16
CA PHE A 25 -0.33 2.51 34.85
C PHE A 25 -0.72 1.50 33.76
N SER A 26 -0.18 0.29 33.81
CA SER A 26 -0.53 -0.81 32.91
C SER A 26 -2.00 -1.23 33.11
N LEU A 27 -2.44 -1.38 34.37
CA LEU A 27 -3.82 -1.72 34.70
C LEU A 27 -4.80 -0.62 34.26
N LEU A 28 -4.47 0.64 34.56
CA LEU A 28 -5.30 1.79 34.19
C LEU A 28 -5.34 1.97 32.68
N SER A 29 -4.23 1.80 31.98
CA SER A 29 -4.18 1.81 30.51
C SER A 29 -5.08 0.73 29.92
N GLY A 30 -4.96 -0.51 30.39
CA GLY A 30 -5.83 -1.61 29.96
C GLY A 30 -7.32 -1.34 30.23
N ALA A 31 -7.64 -0.80 31.40
CA ALA A 31 -9.01 -0.44 31.78
C ALA A 31 -9.57 0.74 30.94
N PHE A 32 -8.76 1.75 30.66
CA PHE A 32 -9.14 2.86 29.79
C PHE A 32 -9.39 2.36 28.35
N HIS A 33 -8.51 1.51 27.82
CA HIS A 33 -8.71 0.90 26.51
C HIS A 33 -10.00 0.07 26.43
N PHE A 34 -10.31 -0.70 27.47
CA PHE A 34 -11.56 -1.47 27.55
C PHE A 34 -12.81 -0.61 27.64
N LEU A 35 -12.73 0.61 28.20
CA LEU A 35 -13.87 1.52 28.29
C LEU A 35 -14.12 2.30 27.00
N PHE A 36 -13.06 2.76 26.33
CA PHE A 36 -13.17 3.74 25.24
C PHE A 36 -13.00 3.16 23.83
N ALA A 37 -12.53 1.92 23.66
CA ALA A 37 -12.32 1.30 22.34
C ALA A 37 -13.39 0.26 21.96
N ARG A 38 -14.51 0.17 22.69
CA ARG A 38 -15.54 -0.83 22.41
C ARG A 38 -16.25 -0.55 21.08
N PRO A 39 -16.56 -1.59 20.30
CA PRO A 39 -17.38 -1.43 19.12
C PRO A 39 -18.76 -0.91 19.53
N LYS A 40 -19.32 0.01 18.74
CA LYS A 40 -20.62 0.63 18.97
C LYS A 40 -21.55 0.31 17.82
N PHE A 41 -22.62 -0.42 18.13
CA PHE A 41 -23.72 -0.69 17.23
C PHE A 41 -24.81 0.37 17.38
N THR A 42 -25.40 0.83 16.28
CA THR A 42 -26.52 1.79 16.31
C THR A 42 -27.50 1.48 15.18
N ILE A 43 -28.79 1.42 15.50
CA ILE A 43 -29.87 1.23 14.53
C ILE A 43 -30.15 2.58 13.86
N LEU A 44 -30.24 2.59 12.54
CA LEU A 44 -30.48 3.77 11.71
C LEU A 44 -31.85 3.67 11.06
N LYS A 45 -32.33 4.78 10.49
CA LYS A 45 -33.60 4.78 9.78
C LYS A 45 -33.42 4.05 8.45
N THR A 46 -34.27 3.06 8.19
CA THR A 46 -34.32 2.36 6.90
C THR A 46 -34.93 3.27 5.82
N ALA A 47 -34.34 3.26 4.63
CA ALA A 47 -34.91 3.85 3.42
C ALA A 47 -35.74 2.83 2.63
N LYS A 48 -35.57 1.54 2.93
CA LYS A 48 -36.34 0.43 2.32
C LYS A 48 -37.73 0.30 2.96
N ASP A 49 -38.58 -0.49 2.29
CA ASP A 49 -39.96 -0.84 2.70
C ASP A 49 -40.02 -1.55 4.08
N SER A 50 -41.16 -2.15 4.44
CA SER A 50 -41.43 -2.70 5.79
C SER A 50 -40.42 -3.73 6.31
N ASN A 51 -39.63 -4.35 5.44
CA ASN A 51 -38.63 -5.37 5.77
C ASN A 51 -37.19 -4.85 5.88
N GLY A 52 -36.99 -3.54 5.74
CA GLY A 52 -35.68 -2.91 5.81
C GLY A 52 -35.13 -2.81 7.23
N PHE A 53 -33.85 -3.10 7.40
CA PHE A 53 -33.12 -2.87 8.64
C PHE A 53 -31.80 -2.17 8.34
N ALA A 54 -31.72 -0.93 8.79
CA ALA A 54 -30.53 -0.10 8.68
C ALA A 54 -29.76 -0.06 10.00
N PHE A 55 -28.44 -0.21 9.91
CA PHE A 55 -27.57 -0.20 11.08
C PHE A 55 -26.20 0.37 10.76
N SER A 56 -25.47 0.74 11.81
CA SER A 56 -24.07 1.10 11.75
C SER A 56 -23.25 0.37 12.80
N LEU A 57 -21.99 0.12 12.44
CA LEU A 57 -20.96 -0.39 13.32
C LEU A 57 -19.78 0.57 13.31
N LYS A 58 -19.50 1.19 14.46
CA LYS A 58 -18.25 1.91 14.69
C LYS A 58 -17.30 1.02 15.48
N TRP A 59 -16.11 0.77 14.97
CA TRP A 59 -15.04 0.08 15.69
C TRP A 59 -13.68 0.61 15.25
N ASN A 60 -12.65 0.27 16.02
CA ASN A 60 -11.28 0.64 15.70
C ASN A 60 -10.64 -0.43 14.79
N SER A 61 -10.77 -0.25 13.48
CA SER A 61 -10.21 -1.15 12.47
C SER A 61 -8.68 -1.19 12.44
N SER A 62 -8.00 -0.14 12.92
CA SER A 62 -6.53 -0.12 13.01
C SER A 62 -6.00 -1.03 14.12
N ARG A 63 -6.80 -1.23 15.18
CA ARG A 63 -6.47 -2.12 16.30
C ARG A 63 -6.94 -3.55 16.04
N GLU A 64 -8.16 -3.70 15.54
CA GLU A 64 -8.79 -4.99 15.24
C GLU A 64 -9.15 -5.00 13.73
N PRO A 65 -8.15 -5.27 12.86
CA PRO A 65 -8.37 -5.32 11.43
C PRO A 65 -9.23 -6.53 11.10
N ALA A 66 -10.47 -6.26 10.73
CA ALA A 66 -11.44 -7.27 10.34
C ALA A 66 -12.35 -6.72 9.25
N LYS A 67 -12.82 -7.62 8.38
CA LYS A 67 -13.78 -7.31 7.32
C LYS A 67 -15.10 -7.99 7.65
N PHE A 68 -16.00 -7.23 8.26
CA PHE A 68 -17.35 -7.70 8.56
C PHE A 68 -18.16 -7.82 7.27
N ASP A 69 -18.78 -8.97 7.06
CA ASP A 69 -19.50 -9.32 5.83
C ASP A 69 -20.90 -9.89 6.09
N SER A 70 -21.25 -10.13 7.35
CA SER A 70 -22.53 -10.68 7.73
C SER A 70 -23.05 -10.12 9.05
N ILE A 71 -24.38 -10.05 9.14
CA ILE A 71 -25.12 -9.67 10.34
C ILE A 71 -26.20 -10.70 10.60
N ARG A 72 -26.37 -11.07 11.87
CA ARG A 72 -27.43 -11.93 12.35
C ARG A 72 -28.20 -11.23 13.47
N LEU A 73 -29.53 -11.26 13.36
CA LEU A 73 -30.45 -10.86 14.41
C LEU A 73 -31.11 -12.12 14.96
N ARG A 74 -30.98 -12.36 16.26
CA ARG A 74 -31.60 -13.50 16.93
C ARG A 74 -32.44 -13.06 18.11
N LEU A 75 -33.73 -13.33 18.05
CA LEU A 75 -34.65 -13.18 19.16
C LEU A 75 -34.64 -14.46 20.01
N TYR A 76 -34.55 -14.28 21.32
CA TYR A 76 -34.84 -15.30 22.31
C TYR A 76 -36.03 -14.83 23.16
N ASN A 77 -37.09 -15.63 23.19
CA ASN A 77 -38.36 -15.30 23.80
C ASN A 77 -38.91 -16.51 24.57
N PRO A 78 -38.50 -16.72 25.83
CA PRO A 78 -38.81 -17.96 26.56
C PRO A 78 -40.29 -18.16 26.92
N PHE A 79 -41.12 -17.11 26.88
CA PHE A 79 -42.50 -17.14 27.42
C PHE A 79 -43.58 -16.75 26.41
N SER A 80 -43.25 -16.56 25.14
CA SER A 80 -44.25 -16.31 24.10
C SER A 80 -43.81 -16.83 22.73
N ASN A 81 -44.76 -16.92 21.80
CA ASN A 81 -44.53 -17.37 20.44
C ASN A 81 -44.31 -16.18 19.50
N PRO A 82 -43.36 -16.28 18.54
CA PRO A 82 -42.34 -17.31 18.41
C PRO A 82 -41.30 -17.27 19.54
N THR A 83 -40.82 -18.45 19.96
CA THR A 83 -39.83 -18.59 21.04
C THR A 83 -38.42 -18.20 20.59
N GLN A 84 -38.12 -18.41 19.31
CA GLN A 84 -36.87 -18.01 18.69
C GLN A 84 -37.14 -17.58 17.25
N VAL A 85 -36.50 -16.50 16.83
CA VAL A 85 -36.47 -16.05 15.43
C VAL A 85 -35.02 -15.68 15.12
N ASP A 86 -34.48 -16.19 14.01
CA ASP A 86 -33.13 -15.88 13.55
C ASP A 86 -33.21 -15.37 12.11
N VAL A 87 -32.56 -14.25 11.85
CA VAL A 87 -32.43 -13.68 10.51
C VAL A 87 -30.98 -13.30 10.28
N THR A 88 -30.37 -13.93 9.29
CA THR A 88 -28.99 -13.64 8.87
C THR A 88 -28.99 -13.01 7.49
N ARG A 89 -28.16 -11.98 7.29
CA ARG A 89 -27.92 -11.32 6.00
C ARG A 89 -26.44 -11.09 5.77
N THR A 90 -26.03 -11.27 4.53
CA THR A 90 -24.68 -10.95 4.04
C THR A 90 -24.70 -9.61 3.31
N PHE A 91 -23.55 -8.95 3.26
CA PHE A 91 -23.39 -7.65 2.60
C PHE A 91 -21.93 -7.44 2.15
N ASP A 92 -21.69 -6.37 1.39
CA ASP A 92 -20.35 -6.03 0.92
C ASP A 92 -19.40 -5.74 2.08
N ALA A 93 -18.36 -6.57 2.18
CA ALA A 93 -17.45 -6.62 3.29
C ALA A 93 -16.84 -5.24 3.58
N ALA A 94 -16.91 -4.82 4.84
CA ALA A 94 -16.45 -3.51 5.27
C ALA A 94 -15.26 -3.62 6.23
N SER A 95 -14.16 -2.94 5.90
CA SER A 95 -12.90 -2.96 6.65
C SER A 95 -12.76 -1.83 7.66
N SER A 96 -13.74 -0.93 7.74
CA SER A 96 -13.76 0.24 8.61
C SER A 96 -15.18 0.59 9.01
N THR A 97 -15.34 1.52 9.96
CA THR A 97 -16.66 2.03 10.37
C THR A 97 -17.61 2.21 9.18
N PHE A 98 -18.77 1.57 9.25
CA PHE A 98 -19.73 1.52 8.15
C PHE A 98 -21.17 1.52 8.64
N ALA A 99 -22.08 1.82 7.71
CA ALA A 99 -23.50 1.59 7.80
C ALA A 99 -24.01 0.81 6.58
N ARG A 100 -25.06 0.01 6.80
CA ARG A 100 -25.77 -0.75 5.75
C ARG A 100 -27.26 -0.68 5.97
N ASP A 101 -28.01 -0.65 4.87
CA ASP A 101 -29.46 -0.84 4.84
C ASP A 101 -29.75 -2.14 4.07
N LEU A 102 -30.25 -3.17 4.76
CA LEU A 102 -30.47 -4.50 4.19
C LEU A 102 -31.94 -4.90 4.30
N ASP A 103 -32.40 -5.71 3.37
CA ASP A 103 -33.74 -6.32 3.45
C ASP A 103 -33.65 -7.63 4.23
N PHE A 104 -34.28 -7.66 5.41
CA PHE A 104 -34.32 -8.83 6.29
C PHE A 104 -35.55 -9.73 6.04
N GLY A 105 -36.40 -9.36 5.10
CA GLY A 105 -37.62 -10.09 4.75
C GLY A 105 -38.62 -10.20 5.91
N LYS A 106 -39.63 -11.05 5.71
CA LYS A 106 -40.78 -11.21 6.63
C LYS A 106 -40.39 -11.61 8.06
N ASN A 107 -39.27 -12.30 8.23
CA ASN A 107 -38.81 -12.72 9.55
C ASN A 107 -38.44 -11.51 10.45
N LEU A 108 -38.14 -10.34 9.88
CA LEU A 108 -37.96 -9.11 10.66
C LEU A 108 -39.27 -8.67 11.31
N GLU A 109 -40.37 -8.69 10.56
CA GLU A 109 -41.70 -8.34 11.07
C GLU A 109 -42.11 -9.28 12.20
N GLU A 110 -41.86 -10.59 12.05
CA GLU A 110 -42.09 -11.59 13.10
C GLU A 110 -41.24 -11.32 14.35
N LEU A 111 -39.96 -10.98 14.17
CA LEU A 111 -39.04 -10.63 15.25
C LEU A 111 -39.51 -9.38 16.01
N LEU A 112 -39.85 -8.31 15.30
CA LEU A 112 -40.32 -7.05 15.89
C LEU A 112 -41.71 -7.18 16.53
N GLY A 113 -42.57 -8.05 15.99
CA GLY A 113 -43.86 -8.40 16.58
C GLY A 113 -43.71 -9.07 17.94
N ALA A 114 -42.73 -9.97 18.06
CA ALA A 114 -42.44 -10.70 19.29
C ALA A 114 -41.64 -9.88 20.33
N CYS A 115 -41.15 -8.68 19.97
CA CYS A 115 -40.39 -7.82 20.87
C CYS A 115 -41.20 -7.12 21.98
N ASN A 116 -42.50 -7.41 22.10
CA ASN A 116 -43.37 -6.79 23.11
C ASN A 116 -43.19 -7.39 24.53
N ASN A 117 -42.39 -8.45 24.71
CA ASN A 117 -42.18 -9.13 25.98
C ASN A 117 -40.89 -8.64 26.69
N ASP A 118 -40.98 -8.32 28.00
CA ASP A 118 -39.84 -7.86 28.81
C ASP A 118 -38.79 -8.95 29.09
N ALA A 119 -39.24 -10.20 29.09
CA ALA A 119 -38.37 -11.35 29.28
C ALA A 119 -37.63 -11.76 28.01
N ALA A 120 -38.02 -11.21 26.84
CA ALA A 120 -37.37 -11.48 25.58
C ALA A 120 -36.10 -10.62 25.39
N SER A 121 -35.17 -11.13 24.60
CA SER A 121 -33.92 -10.45 24.24
C SER A 121 -33.61 -10.63 22.76
N VAL A 122 -33.02 -9.62 22.15
CA VAL A 122 -32.52 -9.65 20.79
C VAL A 122 -30.99 -9.57 20.84
N GLU A 123 -30.35 -10.55 20.24
CA GLU A 123 -28.92 -10.60 19.99
C GLU A 123 -28.63 -10.12 18.56
N VAL A 124 -27.69 -9.18 18.43
CA VAL A 124 -27.13 -8.75 17.16
C VAL A 124 -25.71 -9.27 17.09
N GLU A 125 -25.43 -10.09 16.09
CA GLU A 125 -24.11 -10.69 15.84
C GLU A 125 -23.59 -10.15 14.50
N LEU A 126 -22.41 -9.54 14.52
CA LEU A 126 -21.68 -9.08 13.34
C LEU A 126 -20.45 -9.95 13.18
N THR A 127 -20.34 -10.61 12.03
CA THR A 127 -19.32 -11.63 11.79
C THR A 127 -18.42 -11.22 10.63
N ALA A 128 -17.12 -11.35 10.85
CA ALA A 128 -16.09 -11.27 9.82
C ALA A 128 -15.69 -12.70 9.44
N SER A 129 -16.33 -13.25 8.41
CA SER A 129 -16.22 -14.68 8.08
C SER A 129 -14.79 -15.13 7.76
N LYS A 130 -13.95 -14.23 7.23
CA LYS A 130 -12.54 -14.51 6.89
C LYS A 130 -11.55 -14.30 8.03
N ASP A 131 -11.88 -13.39 8.96
CA ASP A 131 -10.96 -12.94 10.01
C ASP A 131 -11.31 -13.55 11.38
N ALA A 132 -12.29 -14.45 11.44
CA ALA A 132 -12.76 -15.16 12.64
C ALA A 132 -13.12 -14.22 13.82
N LEU A 133 -13.48 -12.97 13.53
CA LEU A 133 -13.90 -11.99 14.52
C LEU A 133 -15.42 -11.87 14.54
N VAL A 134 -15.99 -11.86 15.74
CA VAL A 134 -17.43 -11.69 15.95
C VAL A 134 -17.67 -10.63 17.02
N HIS A 135 -18.64 -9.75 16.75
CA HIS A 135 -19.12 -8.76 17.71
C HIS A 135 -20.57 -9.06 18.07
N HIS A 136 -20.81 -9.27 19.37
CA HIS A 136 -22.14 -9.56 19.92
C HIS A 136 -22.68 -8.35 20.68
N PHE A 137 -23.93 -7.99 20.40
CA PHE A 137 -24.67 -6.96 21.12
C PHE A 137 -26.00 -7.50 21.59
N MET A 138 -26.23 -7.53 22.91
CA MET A 138 -27.48 -8.02 23.48
C MET A 138 -28.36 -6.86 23.92
N PHE A 139 -29.63 -6.89 23.50
CA PHE A 139 -30.65 -5.92 23.87
C PHE A 139 -31.86 -6.63 24.49
N LYS A 140 -32.52 -5.97 25.44
CA LYS A 140 -33.89 -6.34 25.83
C LYS A 140 -34.81 -6.10 24.64
N ALA A 141 -35.74 -7.00 24.36
CA ALA A 141 -36.53 -6.96 23.13
C ALA A 141 -37.36 -5.66 23.01
N LYS A 142 -38.01 -5.21 24.10
CA LYS A 142 -38.72 -3.92 24.11
C LYS A 142 -37.81 -2.73 23.80
N ARG A 143 -36.58 -2.74 24.33
CA ARG A 143 -35.59 -1.69 24.08
C ARG A 143 -35.10 -1.74 22.63
N PHE A 144 -34.90 -2.92 22.07
CA PHE A 144 -34.53 -3.09 20.67
C PHE A 144 -35.62 -2.50 19.76
N LYS A 145 -36.88 -2.85 20.01
CA LYS A 145 -38.02 -2.30 19.29
C LYS A 145 -38.13 -0.78 19.42
N SER A 146 -37.99 -0.24 20.62
CA SER A 146 -38.02 1.21 20.81
C SER A 146 -36.88 1.92 20.07
N LEU A 147 -35.69 1.30 19.99
CA LEU A 147 -34.56 1.84 19.23
C LEU A 147 -34.80 1.76 17.72
N TYR A 148 -35.48 0.71 17.25
CA TYR A 148 -35.90 0.58 15.86
C TYR A 148 -36.96 1.63 15.48
N ASP A 149 -37.99 1.78 16.31
CA ASP A 149 -39.08 2.74 16.07
C ASP A 149 -38.61 4.19 16.17
N ALA A 150 -37.66 4.49 17.07
CA ALA A 150 -37.05 5.81 17.24
C ALA A 150 -35.79 6.02 16.39
N ALA A 151 -35.49 5.11 15.45
CA ALA A 151 -34.27 5.19 14.66
C ALA A 151 -34.27 6.45 13.80
N THR A 152 -33.16 7.18 13.87
CA THR A 152 -32.91 8.39 13.09
C THR A 152 -31.52 8.30 12.47
N GLY A 153 -31.29 9.09 11.42
CA GLY A 153 -30.03 9.08 10.68
C GLY A 153 -30.11 8.26 9.41
N ASP A 154 -29.30 8.67 8.46
CA ASP A 154 -29.25 8.17 7.08
C ASP A 154 -27.98 7.36 6.85
N VAL A 155 -28.11 6.25 6.12
CA VAL A 155 -27.00 5.31 5.89
C VAL A 155 -25.93 5.89 4.96
N GLU A 156 -26.33 6.62 3.93
CA GLU A 156 -25.41 7.22 2.97
C GLU A 156 -24.62 8.33 3.67
N LYS A 157 -25.32 9.24 4.34
CA LYS A 157 -24.69 10.32 5.12
C LYS A 157 -23.74 9.79 6.19
N PHE A 158 -24.11 8.71 6.89
CA PHE A 158 -23.23 8.11 7.88
C PHE A 158 -21.94 7.58 7.25
N ASN A 159 -22.04 6.91 6.10
CA ASN A 159 -20.87 6.39 5.40
C ASN A 159 -19.98 7.52 4.86
N GLU A 160 -20.56 8.62 4.38
CA GLU A 160 -19.82 9.81 3.97
C GLU A 160 -19.07 10.45 5.15
N ASP A 161 -19.76 10.68 6.27
CA ASP A 161 -19.19 11.29 7.47
C ASP A 161 -18.07 10.44 8.10
N ASN A 162 -18.07 9.12 7.86
CA ASN A 162 -17.10 8.17 8.41
C ASN A 162 -16.21 7.54 7.32
N ALA A 163 -16.22 8.11 6.12
CA ALA A 163 -15.34 7.68 5.04
C ALA A 163 -13.89 7.88 5.47
N LEU A 164 -13.08 6.82 5.37
CA LEU A 164 -11.66 6.88 5.69
C LEU A 164 -10.94 7.75 4.65
N ASN A 165 -10.78 9.02 4.94
CA ASN A 165 -9.99 9.95 4.13
C ASN A 165 -8.50 9.79 4.46
N TYR A 166 -7.95 8.58 4.26
CA TYR A 166 -6.50 8.42 4.22
C TYR A 166 -6.04 8.95 2.87
N ALA A 167 -5.59 10.21 2.84
CA ALA A 167 -4.82 10.71 1.72
C ALA A 167 -3.64 9.74 1.52
N LYS A 168 -3.67 8.95 0.44
CA LYS A 168 -2.55 8.06 0.11
C LYS A 168 -1.30 8.94 0.09
N PRO A 169 -0.23 8.59 0.83
CA PRO A 169 0.99 9.38 0.79
C PRO A 169 1.46 9.43 -0.66
N LEU A 170 1.51 10.64 -1.21
CA LEU A 170 2.01 10.87 -2.56
C LEU A 170 3.53 10.80 -2.47
N TYR A 171 4.10 9.69 -2.94
CA TYR A 171 5.53 9.59 -3.10
C TYR A 171 5.92 10.28 -4.41
N HIS A 172 6.70 11.36 -4.31
CA HIS A 172 7.35 11.90 -5.48
C HIS A 172 8.39 10.89 -5.94
N THR A 173 8.14 10.25 -7.09
CA THR A 173 9.18 9.48 -7.75
C THR A 173 10.30 10.46 -8.09
N PRO A 174 11.51 10.32 -7.52
CA PRO A 174 12.61 11.20 -7.88
C PRO A 174 12.90 10.96 -9.36
N LYS A 175 12.49 11.90 -10.23
CA LYS A 175 12.93 11.93 -11.61
C LYS A 175 14.43 12.22 -11.59
N ARG A 176 15.24 11.17 -11.61
CA ARG A 176 16.67 11.32 -11.91
C ARG A 176 16.76 11.63 -13.40
N SER A 177 16.72 12.90 -13.78
CA SER A 177 17.14 13.28 -15.11
C SER A 177 18.67 13.19 -15.15
N PHE A 178 19.20 12.37 -16.05
CA PHE A 178 20.61 12.41 -16.41
C PHE A 178 20.96 13.67 -17.21
N ILE A 179 19.93 14.41 -17.63
CA ILE A 179 20.03 15.71 -18.26
C ILE A 179 20.10 16.73 -17.11
N ALA A 180 21.21 17.46 -17.02
CA ALA A 180 21.33 18.60 -16.12
C ALA A 180 20.19 19.59 -16.39
N GLU A 181 19.62 20.17 -15.34
CA GLU A 181 18.64 21.25 -15.51
C GLU A 181 19.27 22.36 -16.38
N PRO A 182 18.51 22.91 -17.35
CA PRO A 182 19.02 23.99 -18.18
C PRO A 182 19.45 25.14 -17.28
N LEU A 183 20.67 25.62 -17.49
CA LEU A 183 21.23 26.71 -16.71
C LEU A 183 20.27 27.92 -16.77
N PRO A 184 20.04 28.61 -15.64
CA PRO A 184 19.11 29.73 -15.58
C PRO A 184 19.49 30.77 -16.65
N ALA A 185 18.47 31.33 -17.32
CA ALA A 185 18.68 32.36 -18.34
C ALA A 185 19.44 33.54 -17.73
N SER A 186 20.73 33.58 -18.01
CA SER A 186 21.68 34.54 -17.49
C SER A 186 22.27 35.28 -18.68
N ASN A 187 22.31 36.61 -18.61
CA ASN A 187 22.98 37.46 -19.59
C ASN A 187 24.52 37.28 -19.60
N LYS A 188 25.05 36.32 -18.83
CA LYS A 188 26.44 35.89 -18.90
C LYS A 188 26.51 34.69 -19.82
N ALA A 189 26.94 34.92 -21.05
CA ALA A 189 27.22 33.88 -22.01
C ALA A 189 28.23 32.90 -21.40
N LEU A 190 27.88 31.62 -21.38
CA LEU A 190 28.75 30.56 -20.87
C LEU A 190 29.92 30.39 -21.83
N LYS A 191 31.14 30.47 -21.31
CA LYS A 191 32.35 30.04 -22.03
C LYS A 191 32.31 28.52 -22.15
N ILE A 192 31.66 28.03 -23.20
CA ILE A 192 31.63 26.63 -23.61
C ILE A 192 31.98 26.55 -25.10
N ALA A 193 32.58 25.44 -25.53
CA ALA A 193 33.10 25.26 -26.89
C ALA A 193 32.01 25.37 -27.99
N SER A 194 30.76 25.04 -27.66
CA SER A 194 29.60 25.13 -28.56
C SER A 194 29.00 26.53 -28.68
N ASN A 195 29.47 27.51 -27.91
CA ASN A 195 29.02 28.90 -28.03
C ASN A 195 29.87 29.66 -29.07
N PRO A 196 29.29 30.10 -30.20
CA PRO A 196 30.01 30.78 -31.28
C PRO A 196 30.79 32.02 -30.84
N GLU A 197 30.31 32.73 -29.82
CA GLU A 197 30.94 33.95 -29.29
C GLU A 197 32.30 33.69 -28.63
N PHE A 198 32.57 32.45 -28.21
CA PHE A 198 33.83 32.07 -27.53
C PHE A 198 34.68 31.06 -28.31
N ALA A 199 34.39 30.85 -29.60
CA ALA A 199 35.12 29.91 -30.46
C ALA A 199 36.65 30.15 -30.44
N GLY A 200 37.09 31.41 -30.38
CA GLY A 200 38.51 31.77 -30.29
C GLY A 200 39.19 31.49 -28.94
N ALA A 201 38.41 31.32 -27.85
CA ALA A 201 38.95 31.06 -26.51
C ALA A 201 39.16 29.57 -26.22
N PHE A 202 38.52 28.69 -26.99
CA PHE A 202 38.67 27.23 -26.94
C PHE A 202 39.47 26.65 -28.12
N ALA A 203 40.04 27.52 -28.96
CA ALA A 203 40.91 27.18 -30.09
C ALA A 203 42.27 26.55 -29.68
N GLY A 204 42.34 25.95 -28.50
CA GLY A 204 43.51 25.25 -27.96
C GLY A 204 43.38 23.74 -27.83
N SER A 205 42.22 23.11 -28.07
CA SER A 205 42.12 21.64 -27.97
C SER A 205 40.88 20.98 -28.62
N ALA A 206 40.28 21.61 -29.62
CA ALA A 206 39.34 20.95 -30.51
C ALA A 206 39.84 21.14 -31.94
N ALA A 207 40.92 20.45 -32.26
CA ALA A 207 41.10 20.05 -33.63
C ALA A 207 39.95 19.09 -33.92
N ASP A 208 39.19 19.36 -34.98
CA ASP A 208 38.59 18.30 -35.79
C ASP A 208 39.54 17.10 -35.77
N ALA A 209 39.05 15.93 -35.34
CA ALA A 209 39.82 14.73 -35.51
C ALA A 209 40.16 14.66 -37.00
N ALA A 210 41.46 14.71 -37.32
CA ALA A 210 41.94 14.62 -38.67
C ALA A 210 41.31 13.39 -39.33
N PRO A 211 41.00 13.41 -40.65
CA PRO A 211 40.52 12.23 -41.36
C PRO A 211 41.46 11.06 -41.05
N VAL A 212 40.96 10.07 -40.31
CA VAL A 212 41.71 8.88 -39.95
C VAL A 212 41.76 8.01 -41.21
N GLU A 213 42.96 7.68 -41.66
CA GLU A 213 43.13 6.79 -42.82
C GLU A 213 42.53 5.42 -42.49
N ASN A 214 41.60 4.96 -43.33
CA ASN A 214 41.02 3.63 -43.19
C ASN A 214 42.07 2.54 -43.46
N PHE A 215 42.00 1.43 -42.72
CA PHE A 215 42.87 0.27 -42.89
C PHE A 215 42.04 -1.00 -43.03
N ALA A 216 42.57 -2.00 -43.73
CA ALA A 216 41.90 -3.28 -43.90
C ALA A 216 42.11 -4.19 -42.66
N VAL A 217 41.12 -5.01 -42.34
CA VAL A 217 41.19 -6.00 -41.27
C VAL A 217 41.32 -7.39 -41.89
N SER A 218 42.33 -8.15 -41.47
CA SER A 218 42.56 -9.52 -41.96
C SER A 218 41.65 -10.54 -41.25
N LYS A 219 41.35 -10.30 -39.98
CA LYS A 219 40.48 -11.16 -39.18
C LYS A 219 39.88 -10.37 -38.02
N VAL A 220 38.61 -10.60 -37.73
CA VAL A 220 37.92 -10.19 -36.51
C VAL A 220 37.37 -11.45 -35.81
N TRP A 221 37.38 -11.48 -34.49
CA TRP A 221 36.80 -12.56 -33.68
C TRP A 221 36.30 -12.04 -32.34
N ILE A 222 35.43 -12.82 -31.70
CA ILE A 222 34.80 -12.49 -30.42
C ILE A 222 35.26 -13.51 -29.40
N GLU A 223 35.91 -13.05 -28.34
CA GLU A 223 36.30 -13.88 -27.21
C GLU A 223 35.09 -14.18 -26.29
N PRO A 224 35.13 -15.26 -25.50
CA PRO A 224 34.07 -15.54 -24.53
C PRO A 224 33.91 -14.38 -23.54
N GLY A 225 32.66 -13.98 -23.28
CA GLY A 225 32.36 -12.88 -22.35
C GLY A 225 31.46 -11.78 -22.91
N CYS A 226 30.92 -11.94 -24.13
CA CYS A 226 29.90 -11.05 -24.66
C CYS A 226 28.68 -10.98 -23.72
N ILE A 227 28.16 -9.76 -23.49
CA ILE A 227 27.01 -9.50 -22.62
C ILE A 227 25.77 -9.03 -23.37
N VAL A 228 25.75 -9.15 -24.71
CA VAL A 228 24.56 -8.87 -25.55
C VAL A 228 24.05 -7.43 -25.33
N CYS A 229 24.95 -6.44 -25.45
CA CYS A 229 24.66 -5.01 -25.22
C CYS A 229 24.35 -4.19 -26.47
N ASP A 230 24.37 -4.83 -27.65
CA ASP A 230 24.06 -4.25 -28.97
C ASP A 230 24.99 -3.14 -29.48
N ALA A 231 26.03 -2.76 -28.73
CA ALA A 231 26.94 -1.68 -29.12
C ALA A 231 27.67 -1.95 -30.45
N CYS A 232 28.18 -3.17 -30.66
CA CYS A 232 28.90 -3.52 -31.88
C CYS A 232 27.99 -3.60 -33.11
N GLU A 233 26.75 -4.06 -32.96
CA GLU A 233 25.76 -4.11 -34.03
C GLU A 233 25.24 -2.71 -34.39
N ALA A 234 25.15 -1.79 -33.41
CA ALA A 234 24.80 -0.40 -33.69
C ALA A 234 25.90 0.35 -34.49
N ILE A 235 27.17 -0.03 -34.31
CA ILE A 235 28.33 0.61 -34.97
C ILE A 235 28.58 0.02 -36.35
N TYR A 236 28.55 -1.31 -36.49
CA TYR A 236 28.82 -1.98 -37.76
C TYR A 236 27.92 -3.22 -37.99
N PRO A 237 26.62 -3.01 -38.30
CA PRO A 237 25.60 -4.07 -38.38
C PRO A 237 25.85 -5.09 -39.50
N GLU A 238 26.61 -4.71 -40.53
CA GLU A 238 26.99 -5.58 -41.63
C GLU A 238 28.02 -6.64 -41.20
N VAL A 239 28.78 -6.39 -40.13
CA VAL A 239 29.80 -7.29 -39.59
C VAL A 239 29.31 -8.03 -38.36
N PHE A 240 28.66 -7.33 -37.43
CA PHE A 240 28.24 -7.89 -36.14
C PHE A 240 26.75 -8.20 -36.10
N GLU A 241 26.42 -9.39 -35.59
CA GLU A 241 25.04 -9.80 -35.30
C GLU A 241 24.98 -10.28 -33.85
N VAL A 242 24.18 -9.60 -33.04
CA VAL A 242 23.93 -10.00 -31.66
C VAL A 242 22.77 -10.98 -31.62
N THR A 243 23.01 -12.13 -30.99
CA THR A 243 22.01 -13.19 -30.75
C THR A 243 21.64 -13.23 -29.27
N ASP A 244 20.68 -14.07 -28.90
CA ASP A 244 20.15 -14.14 -27.53
C ASP A 244 21.25 -14.37 -26.45
N ASP A 245 22.33 -15.09 -26.78
CA ASP A 245 23.36 -15.52 -25.82
C ASP A 245 24.79 -15.01 -26.12
N SER A 246 25.05 -14.46 -27.31
CA SER A 246 26.38 -13.97 -27.70
C SER A 246 26.33 -13.05 -28.92
N CYS A 247 27.48 -12.58 -29.40
CA CYS A 247 27.58 -11.93 -30.71
C CYS A 247 28.36 -12.84 -31.67
N ILE A 248 27.95 -12.87 -32.93
CA ILE A 248 28.62 -13.57 -34.02
C ILE A 248 29.02 -12.58 -35.12
N ILE A 249 30.01 -12.96 -35.92
CA ILE A 249 30.40 -12.22 -37.11
C ILE A 249 29.65 -12.80 -38.30
N ARG A 250 28.96 -11.95 -39.08
CA ARG A 250 28.15 -12.38 -40.22
C ARG A 250 29.02 -13.10 -41.27
N PRO A 251 28.52 -14.17 -41.90
CA PRO A 251 29.24 -14.84 -42.98
C PRO A 251 29.37 -13.89 -44.18
N GLY A 252 30.61 -13.63 -44.62
CA GLY A 252 30.89 -12.68 -45.71
C GLY A 252 30.95 -11.22 -45.26
N ALA A 253 31.13 -10.96 -43.95
CA ALA A 253 31.27 -9.63 -43.39
C ALA A 253 32.30 -8.74 -44.14
N PRO A 254 31.96 -7.49 -44.46
CA PRO A 254 32.88 -6.54 -45.09
C PRO A 254 33.97 -6.07 -44.10
N LEU A 255 35.20 -6.55 -44.27
CA LEU A 255 36.37 -6.19 -43.43
C LEU A 255 37.27 -5.11 -44.06
N ASP A 256 36.71 -4.37 -45.00
CA ASP A 256 37.36 -3.26 -45.71
C ASP A 256 37.37 -1.95 -44.91
N ASN A 257 36.52 -1.82 -43.90
CA ASN A 257 36.45 -0.66 -43.00
C ASN A 257 36.96 -0.99 -41.60
N GLY A 258 38.28 -0.95 -41.41
CA GLY A 258 38.92 -1.26 -40.13
C GLY A 258 38.69 -0.22 -39.05
N VAL A 259 38.34 1.02 -39.41
CA VAL A 259 38.00 2.08 -38.45
C VAL A 259 36.72 1.73 -37.70
N LEU A 260 35.69 1.25 -38.40
CA LEU A 260 34.45 0.81 -37.75
C LEU A 260 34.65 -0.46 -36.90
N VAL A 261 35.57 -1.35 -37.30
CA VAL A 261 35.92 -2.53 -36.50
C VAL A 261 36.67 -2.14 -35.22
N GLU A 262 37.58 -1.16 -35.30
CA GLU A 262 38.29 -0.62 -34.15
C GLU A 262 37.34 0.12 -33.20
N GLU A 263 36.43 0.95 -33.73
CA GLU A 263 35.41 1.64 -32.96
C GLU A 263 34.46 0.66 -32.26
N ALA A 264 34.01 -0.40 -32.95
CA ALA A 264 33.20 -1.45 -32.34
C ALA A 264 33.95 -2.20 -31.23
N ALA A 265 35.26 -2.40 -31.37
CA ALA A 265 36.09 -3.03 -30.36
C ALA A 265 36.30 -2.15 -29.12
N GLU A 266 36.51 -0.85 -29.31
CA GLU A 266 36.63 0.13 -28.22
C GLU A 266 35.29 0.38 -27.49
N ALA A 267 34.18 0.33 -28.22
CA ALA A 267 32.84 0.48 -27.64
C ALA A 267 32.39 -0.75 -26.83
N CYS A 268 33.11 -1.88 -26.93
CA CYS A 268 32.77 -3.10 -26.22
C CYS A 268 33.09 -2.95 -24.72
N PRO A 269 32.09 -2.91 -23.82
CA PRO A 269 32.32 -2.67 -22.38
C PRO A 269 33.07 -3.80 -21.66
N VAL A 270 33.21 -4.95 -22.33
CA VAL A 270 33.90 -6.16 -21.85
C VAL A 270 35.09 -6.52 -22.73
N GLU A 271 35.44 -5.66 -23.70
CA GLU A 271 36.65 -5.76 -24.54
C GLU A 271 36.84 -7.11 -25.26
N VAL A 272 35.76 -7.81 -25.59
CA VAL A 272 35.83 -9.17 -26.19
C VAL A 272 36.01 -9.19 -27.70
N ILE A 273 35.85 -8.04 -28.38
CA ILE A 273 36.02 -7.94 -29.83
C ILE A 273 37.51 -7.72 -30.13
N LYS A 274 38.12 -8.66 -30.84
CA LYS A 274 39.54 -8.62 -31.23
C LYS A 274 39.66 -8.65 -32.75
N PHE A 275 40.70 -8.01 -33.27
CA PHE A 275 40.96 -7.99 -34.69
C PHE A 275 42.46 -7.88 -35.00
N THR A 276 42.83 -8.27 -36.21
CA THR A 276 44.19 -8.16 -36.75
C THR A 276 44.18 -7.22 -37.95
N LYS A 277 44.95 -6.13 -37.87
CA LYS A 277 45.16 -5.22 -39.02
C LYS A 277 45.87 -6.01 -40.15
N ALA A 278 45.45 -5.80 -41.40
CA ALA A 278 46.01 -6.49 -42.57
C ALA A 278 47.39 -5.94 -42.95
#